data_AF-A0A821MKF1-F1
#
_entry.id   AF-A0A821MKF1-F1
#
_cell.length_a   1.000
_cell.length_b   1.000
_cell.length_c   1.000
_cell.angle_alpha   90.00
_cell.angle_beta   90.00
_cell.angle_gamma   90.00
#
_symmetry.space_group_name_H-M   'P 1'
#
loop_
_entity.id
_entity.type
_entity.pdbx_description
1 polymer ?
#
loop_
_entity_poly.entity_id
_entity_poly.type
_entity_poly.pdbx_seq_one_letter_code
_entity_poly.pdbx_strand_id
1 'polypeptide(L)'
;MTIREMLNNPSVKHSSDNPLKEGDREVLKASFAKVNEIIDTLRNQNQQYIVDDAHLRHYLRTESKKMILEPFKTYYNQFAHIDFTQNPEKYKRYTPPMLESIIDSFFEH
;
A
#
# COMPACT_ATOMS: atom_id res chain seq x y z
N MET A 1 16.77 0.13 -0.04
CA MET A 1 15.58 -0.71 -0.16
C MET A 1 14.46 0.14 -0.72
N THR A 2 13.97 -0.15 -1.93
CA THR A 2 12.93 0.65 -2.60
C THR A 2 11.53 0.28 -2.10
N ILE A 3 10.55 1.18 -2.22
CA ILE A 3 9.14 0.87 -1.87
C ILE A 3 8.62 -0.35 -2.65
N ARG A 4 9.11 -0.53 -3.88
CA ARG A 4 8.86 -1.71 -4.70
C ARG A 4 9.41 -3.01 -4.10
N GLU A 5 10.57 -2.96 -3.44
CA GLU A 5 11.13 -4.08 -2.66
C GLU A 5 10.42 -4.27 -1.31
N MET A 6 9.88 -3.19 -0.73
CA MET A 6 9.13 -3.24 0.53
C MET A 6 7.72 -3.79 0.37
N LEU A 7 7.05 -3.51 -0.74
CA LEU A 7 5.77 -4.11 -1.18
C LEU A 7 5.95 -5.54 -1.72
N ASN A 8 6.99 -6.22 -1.22
CA ASN A 8 7.49 -7.51 -1.64
C ASN A 8 6.35 -8.42 -2.12
N ASN A 9 6.39 -8.79 -3.40
CA ASN A 9 5.44 -9.73 -4.01
C ASN A 9 5.50 -11.01 -3.18
N PRO A 10 4.51 -11.32 -2.34
CA PRO A 10 4.54 -12.55 -1.58
C PRO A 10 4.63 -13.67 -2.60
N SER A 11 5.56 -14.62 -2.42
CA SER A 11 5.76 -15.78 -3.31
C SER A 11 4.56 -16.75 -3.33
N VAL A 12 3.37 -16.24 -3.06
CA VAL A 12 2.07 -16.90 -3.00
C VAL A 12 1.59 -17.04 -4.44
N LYS A 13 1.74 -18.25 -4.98
CA LYS A 13 1.14 -18.66 -6.24
C LYS A 13 -0.29 -19.13 -5.95
N HIS A 14 -1.26 -18.22 -6.06
CA HIS A 14 -2.67 -18.59 -6.01
C HIS A 14 -3.20 -18.77 -7.45
N SER A 15 -3.70 -19.95 -7.74
CA SER A 15 -4.56 -20.20 -8.90
C SER A 15 -6.00 -20.28 -8.40
N SER A 16 -6.95 -19.66 -9.11
CA SER A 16 -8.37 -19.63 -8.76
C SER A 16 -9.00 -20.99 -8.47
N ASP A 17 -8.39 -22.08 -8.97
CA ASP A 17 -8.91 -23.44 -8.88
C ASP A 17 -8.51 -24.21 -7.61
N ASN A 18 -7.66 -23.66 -6.73
CA ASN A 18 -7.24 -24.36 -5.51
C ASN A 18 -7.31 -23.48 -4.25
N PRO A 19 -7.86 -23.99 -3.13
CA PRO A 19 -7.93 -23.25 -1.88
C PRO A 19 -6.54 -22.91 -1.35
N LEU A 20 -6.38 -21.67 -0.86
CA LEU A 20 -5.13 -21.15 -0.33
C LEU A 20 -4.64 -21.99 0.88
N LYS A 21 -3.37 -22.38 0.89
CA LYS A 21 -2.76 -23.12 2.01
C LYS A 21 -2.61 -22.20 3.22
N GLU A 22 -2.65 -22.77 4.42
CA GLU A 22 -2.54 -22.00 5.66
C GLU A 22 -1.23 -21.19 5.75
N GLY A 23 -0.10 -21.75 5.29
CA GLY A 23 1.16 -21.02 5.22
C GLY A 23 1.10 -19.79 4.30
N ASP A 24 0.41 -19.90 3.17
CA ASP A 24 0.22 -18.77 2.24
C ASP A 24 -0.69 -17.69 2.85
N ARG A 25 -1.67 -18.09 3.69
CA ARG A 25 -2.52 -17.14 4.43
C ARG A 25 -1.71 -16.31 5.41
N GLU A 26 -0.83 -16.94 6.18
CA GLU A 26 0.05 -16.23 7.12
C GLU A 26 1.02 -15.29 6.41
N VAL A 27 1.57 -15.70 5.26
CA VAL A 27 2.40 -14.83 4.42
C VAL A 27 1.62 -13.60 3.94
N LEU A 28 0.37 -13.78 3.47
CA LEU A 28 -0.48 -12.65 3.08
C LEU A 28 -0.83 -11.74 4.26
N LYS A 29 -1.19 -12.29 5.43
CA LYS A 29 -1.45 -11.50 6.65
C LYS A 29 -0.23 -10.64 7.02
N ALA A 30 0.96 -11.23 7.06
CA ALA A 30 2.19 -10.51 7.38
C ALA A 30 2.51 -9.44 6.32
N SER A 31 2.29 -9.75 5.04
CA SER A 31 2.47 -8.81 3.93
C SER A 31 1.55 -7.59 4.08
N PHE A 32 0.24 -7.79 4.23
CA PHE A 32 -0.73 -6.70 4.39
C PHE A 32 -0.46 -5.87 5.66
N ALA A 33 -0.07 -6.51 6.78
CA ALA A 33 0.30 -5.79 7.99
C ALA A 33 1.49 -4.86 7.78
N LYS A 34 2.53 -5.34 7.07
CA LYS A 34 3.71 -4.52 6.73
C LYS A 34 3.36 -3.36 5.79
N VAL A 35 2.47 -3.60 4.81
CA VAL A 35 2.00 -2.52 3.92
C VAL A 35 1.28 -1.43 4.72
N ASN A 36 0.43 -1.81 5.68
CA ASN A 36 -0.26 -0.85 6.54
C ASN A 36 0.74 0.00 7.34
N GLU A 37 1.75 -0.62 7.94
CA GLU A 37 2.81 0.08 8.69
C GLU A 37 3.60 1.06 7.81
N ILE A 38 3.92 0.66 6.57
CA ILE A 38 4.62 1.53 5.61
C ILE A 38 3.75 2.74 5.25
N ILE A 39 2.46 2.54 4.96
CA ILE A 39 1.54 3.65 4.63
C ILE A 39 1.37 4.58 5.83
N ASP A 40 1.21 4.03 7.04
CA ASP A 40 1.11 4.81 8.28
C ASP A 40 2.38 5.67 8.49
N THR A 41 3.56 5.08 8.29
CA THR A 41 4.85 5.77 8.40
C THR A 41 5.00 6.87 7.36
N LEU A 42 4.70 6.56 6.08
CA LEU A 42 4.73 7.53 4.99
C LEU A 42 3.82 8.73 5.28
N ARG A 43 2.59 8.48 5.72
CA ARG A 43 1.64 9.54 6.07
C ARG A 43 2.19 10.41 7.18
N ASN A 44 2.63 9.81 8.29
CA ASN A 44 3.12 10.54 9.45
C ASN A 44 4.35 11.41 9.12
N GLN A 45 5.28 10.90 8.31
CA GLN A 45 6.47 11.66 7.90
C GLN A 45 6.12 12.82 6.96
N ASN A 46 5.30 12.58 5.93
CA ASN A 46 5.00 13.60 4.93
C ASN A 46 4.05 14.70 5.44
N GLN A 47 3.27 14.43 6.49
CA GLN A 47 2.45 15.44 7.15
C GLN A 47 3.25 16.46 7.98
N GLN A 48 4.52 16.16 8.31
CA GLN A 48 5.37 17.08 9.07
C GLN A 48 6.02 18.17 8.20
N TYR A 49 5.96 18.02 6.88
CA TYR A 49 6.56 18.96 5.94
C TYR A 49 5.48 19.85 5.33
N ILE A 50 5.85 21.09 5.02
CA ILE A 50 5.04 22.05 4.27
C ILE A 50 5.90 22.50 3.08
N VAL A 51 5.27 22.55 1.90
CA VAL A 51 5.93 23.05 0.69
C VAL A 51 5.11 24.21 0.17
N ASP A 52 5.61 25.44 0.28
CA ASP A 52 4.86 26.65 -0.08
C ASP A 52 4.62 26.75 -1.59
N ASP A 53 5.62 26.39 -2.39
CA ASP A 53 5.55 26.41 -3.85
C ASP A 53 4.54 25.37 -4.35
N ALA A 54 3.45 25.84 -4.96
CA ALA A 54 2.39 24.99 -5.47
C ALA A 54 2.82 24.07 -6.62
N HIS A 55 3.74 24.50 -7.48
CA HIS A 55 4.26 23.68 -8.57
C HIS A 55 5.15 22.56 -8.04
N LEU A 56 6.05 22.88 -7.09
CA LEU A 56 6.89 21.89 -6.44
C LEU A 56 6.04 20.89 -5.65
N ARG A 57 5.04 21.37 -4.90
CA ARG A 57 4.11 20.52 -4.16
C ARG A 57 3.35 19.56 -5.08
N HIS A 58 2.81 20.07 -6.19
CA HIS A 58 2.13 19.24 -7.19
C HIS A 58 3.08 18.21 -7.83
N TYR A 59 4.30 18.63 -8.17
CA TYR A 59 5.31 17.75 -8.75
C TYR A 59 5.66 16.61 -7.79
N LEU A 60 5.96 16.92 -6.52
CA LEU A 60 6.31 15.93 -5.49
C LEU A 60 5.18 14.93 -5.25
N ARG A 61 3.92 15.40 -5.18
CA ARG A 61 2.76 14.50 -5.06
C ARG A 61 2.61 13.60 -6.28
N THR A 62 2.78 14.15 -7.48
CA THR A 62 2.68 13.38 -8.73
C THR A 62 3.74 12.28 -8.78
N GLU A 63 4.99 12.59 -8.44
CA GLU A 63 6.07 11.60 -8.38
C GLU A 63 5.84 10.58 -7.26
N SER A 64 5.35 11.01 -6.09
CA SER A 64 4.97 10.11 -4.99
C SER A 64 3.89 9.13 -5.41
N LYS A 65 2.86 9.58 -6.14
CA LYS A 65 1.83 8.69 -6.71
C LYS A 65 2.46 7.65 -7.64
N LYS A 66 3.32 8.04 -8.58
CA LYS A 66 3.99 7.08 -9.48
C LYS A 66 4.82 6.05 -8.72
N MET A 67 5.56 6.48 -7.69
CA MET A 67 6.47 5.61 -6.95
C MET A 67 5.76 4.69 -5.95
N ILE A 68 4.61 5.10 -5.41
CA ILE A 68 3.95 4.42 -4.28
C ILE A 68 2.60 3.82 -4.69
N LEU A 69 1.75 4.63 -5.35
CA LEU A 69 0.38 4.25 -5.69
C LEU A 69 0.33 3.16 -6.77
N GLU A 70 1.16 3.25 -7.81
CA GLU A 70 1.14 2.25 -8.90
C GLU A 70 1.57 0.85 -8.44
N PRO A 71 2.67 0.70 -7.67
CA PRO A 71 3.00 -0.57 -7.04
C PRO A 71 1.91 -1.08 -6.09
N PHE A 72 1.30 -0.20 -5.28
CA PHE A 72 0.24 -0.58 -4.36
C PHE A 72 -1.04 -1.03 -5.08
N LYS A 73 -1.45 -0.36 -6.17
CA LYS A 73 -2.56 -0.79 -7.03
C LYS A 73 -2.34 -2.20 -7.57
N THR A 74 -1.14 -2.46 -8.07
CA THR A 74 -0.77 -3.79 -8.59
C THR A 74 -0.90 -4.86 -7.49
N TYR A 75 -0.33 -4.57 -6.32
CA TYR A 75 -0.42 -5.45 -5.14
C TYR A 75 -1.87 -5.69 -4.70
N TYR A 76 -2.65 -4.61 -4.57
CA TYR A 76 -4.04 -4.67 -4.12
C TYR A 76 -4.90 -5.48 -5.10
N ASN A 77 -4.79 -5.23 -6.40
CA ASN A 77 -5.55 -5.97 -7.41
C ASN A 77 -5.22 -7.47 -7.39
N GLN A 78 -3.95 -7.81 -7.16
CA GLN A 78 -3.49 -9.19 -7.14
C GLN A 78 -3.95 -9.98 -5.90
N PHE A 79 -4.03 -9.35 -4.72
CA PHE A 79 -4.24 -10.08 -3.46
C PHE A 79 -5.51 -9.70 -2.68
N ALA A 80 -6.13 -8.55 -2.94
CA ALA A 80 -7.26 -8.08 -2.14
C ALA A 80 -8.52 -8.93 -2.31
N HIS A 81 -8.68 -9.64 -3.43
CA HIS A 81 -9.80 -10.55 -3.66
C HIS A 81 -9.60 -11.95 -3.05
N ILE A 82 -8.42 -12.23 -2.48
CA ILE A 82 -8.13 -13.53 -1.87
C ILE A 82 -8.67 -13.55 -0.43
N ASP A 83 -9.36 -14.63 -0.09
CA ASP A 83 -9.85 -14.91 1.26
C ASP A 83 -8.76 -15.58 2.11
N PHE A 84 -7.84 -14.76 2.62
CA PHE A 84 -6.73 -15.21 3.47
C PHE A 84 -6.96 -14.98 4.98
N THR A 85 -8.04 -14.30 5.37
CA THR A 85 -8.31 -13.95 6.77
C THR A 85 -9.81 -13.82 7.03
N GLN A 86 -10.24 -14.16 8.25
CA GLN A 86 -11.61 -13.92 8.72
C GLN A 86 -11.83 -12.49 9.24
N ASN A 87 -10.75 -11.73 9.47
CA ASN A 87 -10.81 -10.34 9.93
C ASN A 87 -10.17 -9.41 8.87
N PRO A 88 -10.87 -9.13 7.76
CA PRO A 88 -10.34 -8.32 6.66
C PRO A 88 -10.03 -6.89 7.10
N GLU A 89 -10.84 -6.29 7.96
CA GLU A 89 -10.66 -4.91 8.47
C GLU A 89 -9.29 -4.68 9.12
N LYS A 90 -8.74 -5.71 9.77
CA LYS A 90 -7.40 -5.63 10.39
C LYS A 90 -6.27 -5.54 9.36
N TYR A 91 -6.41 -6.18 8.20
CA TYR A 91 -5.33 -6.36 7.23
C TYR A 91 -5.51 -5.50 5.97
N LYS A 92 -6.72 -5.42 5.42
CA LYS A 92 -7.07 -4.68 4.19
C LYS A 92 -7.49 -3.23 4.53
N ARG A 93 -6.73 -2.55 5.41
CA ARG A 93 -7.05 -1.21 5.94
C ARG A 93 -7.06 -0.10 4.88
N TYR A 94 -6.22 -0.23 3.87
CA TYR A 94 -6.04 0.77 2.83
C TYR A 94 -6.54 0.26 1.49
N THR A 95 -7.24 1.13 0.77
CA THR A 95 -7.62 0.93 -0.64
C THR A 95 -6.85 1.89 -1.53
N PRO A 96 -6.69 1.62 -2.85
CA PRO A 96 -5.99 2.53 -3.73
C PRO A 96 -6.55 3.97 -3.73
N PRO A 97 -7.89 4.19 -3.75
CA PRO A 97 -8.45 5.54 -3.63
C PRO A 97 -8.12 6.24 -2.29
N MET A 98 -8.08 5.48 -1.19
CA MET A 98 -7.70 6.04 0.11
C MET A 98 -6.23 6.45 0.13
N LEU A 99 -5.33 5.61 -0.40
CA LEU A 99 -3.90 5.95 -0.48
C LEU A 99 -3.65 7.15 -1.39
N GLU A 100 -4.36 7.24 -2.51
CA GLU A 100 -4.31 8.41 -3.39
C GLU A 100 -4.69 9.69 -2.65
N SER A 101 -5.81 9.67 -1.92
CA SER A 101 -6.27 10.80 -1.10
C SER A 101 -5.26 11.19 -0.02
N ILE A 102 -4.59 10.22 0.60
CA ILE A 102 -3.52 10.46 1.58
C ILE A 102 -2.36 11.20 0.92
N ILE A 103 -1.88 10.73 -0.25
CA ILE A 103 -0.79 11.39 -0.97
C ILE A 103 -1.17 12.80 -1.41
N ASP A 104 -2.43 13.00 -1.81
CA ASP A 104 -2.93 14.33 -2.19
C ASP A 104 -2.91 15.32 -1.03
N SER A 105 -2.99 14.86 0.22
CA SER A 105 -2.87 15.70 1.42
C SER A 105 -1.43 15.98 1.87
N PHE A 106 -0.41 15.42 1.21
CA PHE A 106 0.98 15.62 1.64
C PHE A 106 1.46 17.05 1.44
N PHE A 107 2.35 17.52 2.31
CA PHE A 107 2.98 18.84 2.20
C PHE A 107 2.03 20.03 2.31
N GLU A 108 0.84 19.81 2.88
CA GLU A 108 -0.30 20.73 2.80
C GLU A 108 -0.70 21.35 4.14
N HIS A 109 0.06 21.07 5.21
CA HIS A 109 -0.34 21.46 6.56
C HIS A 109 -0.61 22.97 6.70
#